data_AF-A0A3D0M3N8-F1
#
_entry.id   AF-A0A3D0M3N8-F1
#
_cell.length_a   1.000
_cell.length_b   1.000
_cell.length_c   1.000
_cell.angle_alpha   90.00
_cell.angle_beta   90.00
_cell.angle_gamma   90.00
#
_symmetry.space_group_name_H-M   'P 1'
#
loop_
_entity.id
_entity.type
_entity.pdbx_description
1 polymer ?
#
loop_
_entity_poly.entity_id
_entity_poly.type
_entity_poly.pdbx_seq_one_letter_code
_entity_poly.pdbx_strand_id
1 'polypeptide(L)'
;MYVLTTAQMQAVERAAILDGLEELRLMENAGSAAAKLIRSLYDIRDKSVVLLCGKGNNGGDGFVIARKLMDEGAKVTVILTCGYPVSESAKERLSIIRNSDIEQISLEKEPYIAASSIRNASIIVDAVFGIGFRGLLPDSLRSTFHVINKSSVPVIAVDVPSGINADTGEADPDTLKADLTITFTANKAGLVTPSGAVFSGDVHVVSIGIDEKLLKPYLSGQAEITFDMVGNCFKKRKDESNKADYGRLLTLCGSRGMMGAAMLSVRAALRCGTGLVLSALPASLYPIAASNLCEPVFCLLDETARGDFTLSSRIEMRKQSNTADALLIGCGIGKSAGAAALVLDCLKNIECPIVLDAAGINIAA
;
A
#
# COMPACT_ATOMS: atom_id res chain seq x y z
N MET A 1 2.33 9.59 1.88
CA MET A 1 3.47 9.09 2.69
C MET A 1 4.50 8.52 1.73
N TYR A 2 5.80 8.77 1.92
CA TYR A 2 6.82 8.31 0.97
C TYR A 2 7.00 6.79 1.02
N VAL A 3 7.24 6.19 -0.15
CA VAL A 3 7.56 4.77 -0.30
C VAL A 3 8.97 4.66 -0.86
N LEU A 4 9.85 3.91 -0.19
CA LEU A 4 11.25 3.75 -0.54
C LEU A 4 11.60 2.27 -0.67
N THR A 5 12.50 1.98 -1.61
CA THR A 5 13.20 0.69 -1.70
C THR A 5 14.27 0.57 -0.61
N THR A 6 14.71 -0.64 -0.34
CA THR A 6 15.84 -1.00 0.51
C THR A 6 17.08 -0.18 0.16
N ALA A 7 17.41 -0.07 -1.14
CA ALA A 7 18.58 0.67 -1.60
C ALA A 7 18.48 2.17 -1.31
N GLN A 8 17.29 2.76 -1.48
CA GLN A 8 17.02 4.16 -1.14
C GLN A 8 17.08 4.38 0.37
N MET A 9 16.46 3.50 1.15
CA MET A 9 16.50 3.54 2.62
C MET A 9 17.94 3.53 3.15
N GLN A 10 18.76 2.60 2.67
CA GLN A 10 20.17 2.55 3.05
C GLN A 10 20.96 3.79 2.60
N ALA A 11 20.60 4.39 1.46
CA ALA A 11 21.24 5.63 1.00
C ALA A 11 20.86 6.82 1.89
N VAL A 12 19.60 6.91 2.31
CA VAL A 12 19.10 7.92 3.26
C VAL A 12 19.79 7.77 4.61
N GLU A 13 19.91 6.56 5.16
CA GLU A 13 20.62 6.31 6.42
C GLU A 13 22.11 6.67 6.32
N ARG A 14 22.78 6.32 5.21
CA ARG A 14 24.17 6.75 4.98
C ARG A 14 24.30 8.27 4.90
N ALA A 15 23.38 8.96 4.23
CA ALA A 15 23.38 10.41 4.15
C ALA A 15 23.18 11.04 5.54
N ALA A 16 22.29 10.48 6.37
CA ALA A 16 22.09 10.89 7.74
C ALA A 16 23.35 10.72 8.60
N ILE A 17 24.08 9.61 8.42
CA ILE A 17 25.34 9.39 9.14
C ILE A 17 26.41 10.40 8.72
N LEU A 18 26.51 10.71 7.43
CA LEU A 18 27.42 11.72 6.91
C LEU A 18 27.06 13.15 7.36
N ASP A 19 25.79 13.40 7.67
CA ASP A 19 25.28 14.67 8.22
C ASP A 19 25.48 14.78 9.75
N GLY A 20 26.10 13.78 10.38
CA GLY A 20 26.52 13.81 11.78
C GLY A 20 25.67 12.99 12.75
N LEU A 21 24.71 12.20 12.26
CA LEU A 21 24.00 11.22 13.11
C LEU A 21 24.85 9.97 13.31
N GLU A 22 24.86 9.43 14.53
CA GLU A 22 25.54 8.16 14.81
C GLU A 22 24.62 6.96 14.48
N GLU A 23 25.16 5.89 13.91
CA GLU A 23 24.40 4.67 13.60
C GLU A 23 23.70 4.10 14.84
N LEU A 24 24.41 4.05 15.97
CA LEU A 24 23.89 3.62 17.26
C LEU A 24 22.74 4.51 17.75
N ARG A 25 22.77 5.80 17.41
CA ARG A 25 21.71 6.75 17.74
C ARG A 25 20.48 6.51 16.88
N LEU A 26 20.64 6.18 15.60
CA LEU A 26 19.52 5.79 14.72
C LEU A 26 18.82 4.54 15.26
N MET A 27 19.58 3.50 15.63
CA MET A 27 19.04 2.28 16.25
C MET A 27 18.35 2.55 17.60
N GLU A 28 18.95 3.37 18.45
CA GLU A 28 18.33 3.78 19.72
C GLU A 28 17.01 4.54 19.48
N ASN A 29 16.96 5.43 18.49
CA ASN A 29 15.76 6.17 18.13
C ASN A 29 14.68 5.23 17.55
N ALA A 30 15.05 4.31 16.66
CA ALA A 30 14.15 3.33 16.04
C ALA A 30 13.48 2.45 17.11
N GLY A 31 14.27 1.78 17.95
CA GLY A 31 13.72 0.94 19.00
C GLY A 31 12.94 1.72 20.06
N SER A 32 13.36 2.94 20.40
CA SER A 32 12.61 3.80 21.33
C SER A 32 11.26 4.25 20.77
N ALA A 33 11.23 4.62 19.49
CA ALA A 33 9.99 5.01 18.81
C ALA A 33 9.03 3.83 18.68
N ALA A 34 9.54 2.65 18.33
CA ALA A 34 8.76 1.42 18.29
C ALA A 34 8.18 1.05 19.66
N ALA A 35 9.01 1.01 20.71
CA ALA A 35 8.54 0.73 22.07
C ALA A 35 7.48 1.75 22.54
N LYS A 36 7.66 3.04 22.20
CA LYS A 36 6.68 4.10 22.50
C LYS A 36 5.33 3.86 21.80
N LEU A 37 5.35 3.43 20.54
CA LEU A 37 4.13 3.13 19.80
C LEU A 37 3.45 1.88 20.36
N ILE A 38 4.20 0.82 20.64
CA ILE A 38 3.70 -0.42 21.26
C ILE A 38 2.94 -0.09 22.56
N ARG A 39 3.54 0.67 23.48
CA ARG A 39 2.88 1.03 24.76
C ARG A 39 1.69 1.98 24.61
N SER A 40 1.57 2.69 23.48
CA SER A 40 0.39 3.54 23.23
C SER A 40 -0.81 2.77 22.70
N LEU A 41 -0.57 1.58 22.11
CA LEU A 41 -1.59 0.75 21.49
C LEU A 41 -1.95 -0.47 22.34
N TYR A 42 -0.99 -0.98 23.13
CA TYR A 42 -1.14 -2.19 23.93
C TYR A 42 -0.83 -1.91 25.41
N ASP A 43 -1.60 -2.55 26.30
CA ASP A 43 -1.26 -2.63 27.71
C ASP A 43 -0.11 -3.64 27.92
N ILE A 44 1.04 -3.15 28.36
CA ILE A 44 2.28 -3.92 28.47
C ILE A 44 2.70 -4.19 29.92
N ARG A 45 2.14 -3.48 30.90
CA ARG A 45 2.58 -3.57 32.29
C ARG A 45 2.23 -4.94 32.87
N ASP A 46 3.22 -5.57 33.51
CA ASP A 46 3.15 -6.92 34.07
C ASP A 46 2.82 -8.04 33.06
N LYS A 47 2.74 -7.71 31.76
CA LYS A 47 2.48 -8.65 30.67
C LYS A 47 3.77 -9.30 30.19
N SER A 48 3.66 -10.54 29.73
CA SER A 48 4.76 -11.27 29.12
C SER A 48 4.95 -10.79 27.68
N VAL A 49 6.08 -10.14 27.38
CA VAL A 49 6.42 -9.70 26.03
C VAL A 49 7.62 -10.50 25.54
N VAL A 50 7.44 -11.22 24.44
CA VAL A 50 8.51 -12.02 23.83
C VAL A 50 9.03 -11.30 22.59
N LEU A 51 10.32 -11.03 22.55
CA LEU A 51 10.98 -10.47 21.37
C LEU A 51 11.78 -11.55 20.67
N LEU A 52 11.51 -11.74 19.39
CA LEU A 52 12.29 -12.60 18.51
C LEU A 52 13.36 -11.75 17.84
N CYS A 53 14.62 -11.89 18.26
CA CYS A 53 15.71 -11.08 17.74
C CYS A 53 16.62 -11.91 16.83
N GLY A 54 16.80 -11.42 15.60
CA GLY A 54 17.76 -11.97 14.66
C GLY A 54 19.18 -11.49 14.93
N LYS A 55 20.09 -11.85 14.03
CA LYS A 55 21.53 -11.53 14.17
C LYS A 55 21.95 -10.16 13.59
N GLY A 56 21.08 -9.49 12.85
CA GLY A 56 21.38 -8.22 12.16
C GLY A 56 20.87 -6.98 12.91
N ASN A 57 20.84 -5.84 12.22
CA ASN A 57 20.40 -4.56 12.80
C ASN A 57 18.95 -4.57 13.27
N ASN A 58 18.04 -5.31 12.61
CA ASN A 58 16.66 -5.45 13.09
C ASN A 58 16.60 -6.09 14.49
N GLY A 59 17.45 -7.09 14.74
CA GLY A 59 17.59 -7.67 16.08
C GLY A 59 18.17 -6.68 17.10
N GLY A 60 19.05 -5.77 16.64
CA GLY A 60 19.54 -4.63 17.40
C GLY A 60 18.42 -3.68 17.86
N ASP A 61 17.52 -3.32 16.95
CA ASP A 61 16.30 -2.55 17.28
C ASP A 61 15.44 -3.31 18.28
N GLY A 62 15.30 -4.63 18.10
CA GLY A 62 14.65 -5.54 19.05
C GLY A 62 15.24 -5.45 20.47
N PHE A 63 16.57 -5.46 20.63
CA PHE A 63 17.18 -5.31 21.97
C PHE A 63 16.91 -3.94 22.61
N VAL A 64 16.84 -2.88 21.80
CA VAL A 64 16.44 -1.55 22.31
C VAL A 64 14.99 -1.58 22.77
N ILE A 65 14.07 -2.15 21.97
CA ILE A 65 12.66 -2.30 22.32
C ILE A 65 12.51 -3.10 23.61
N ALA A 66 13.22 -4.24 23.73
CA ALA A 66 13.21 -5.10 24.91
C ALA A 66 13.50 -4.31 26.18
N ARG A 67 14.62 -3.57 26.19
CA ARG A 67 15.00 -2.72 27.33
C ARG A 67 13.95 -1.67 27.63
N LYS A 68 13.44 -0.94 26.63
CA LYS A 68 12.45 0.12 26.84
C LYS A 68 11.12 -0.41 27.37
N LEU A 69 10.67 -1.59 26.93
CA LEU A 69 9.45 -2.19 27.44
C LEU A 69 9.64 -2.73 28.87
N MET A 70 10.81 -3.27 29.19
CA MET A 70 11.16 -3.66 30.56
C MET A 70 11.15 -2.44 31.50
N ASP A 71 11.76 -1.32 31.09
CA ASP A 71 11.79 -0.07 31.87
C ASP A 71 10.37 0.46 32.18
N GLU A 72 9.38 0.12 31.35
CA GLU A 72 7.96 0.50 31.51
C GLU A 72 7.13 -0.55 32.28
N GLY A 73 7.77 -1.64 32.74
CA GLY A 73 7.17 -2.66 33.61
C GLY A 73 6.67 -3.92 32.90
N ALA A 74 7.04 -4.17 31.65
CA ALA A 74 6.77 -5.44 30.98
C ALA A 74 7.70 -6.55 31.48
N LYS A 75 7.21 -7.80 31.49
CA LYS A 75 8.04 -9.00 31.72
C LYS A 75 8.61 -9.45 30.38
N VAL A 76 9.86 -9.10 30.13
CA VAL A 76 10.46 -9.23 28.79
C VAL A 76 11.36 -10.47 28.70
N THR A 77 11.13 -11.28 27.67
CA THR A 77 12.02 -12.37 27.26
C THR A 77 12.51 -12.12 25.84
N VAL A 78 13.82 -12.21 25.62
CA VAL A 78 14.45 -12.10 24.30
C VAL A 78 14.86 -13.49 23.83
N ILE A 79 14.37 -13.89 22.66
CA ILE A 79 14.74 -15.15 22.00
C ILE A 79 15.68 -14.82 20.84
N LEU A 80 16.93 -15.29 20.93
CA LEU A 80 17.91 -15.22 19.87
C LEU A 80 17.62 -16.30 18.82
N THR A 81 17.01 -15.92 17.70
CA THR A 81 16.47 -16.86 16.70
C THR A 81 17.52 -17.39 15.74
N CYS A 82 18.59 -16.64 15.49
CA CYS A 82 19.65 -16.98 14.54
C CYS A 82 21.06 -16.95 15.18
N GLY A 83 21.14 -17.23 16.48
CA GLY A 83 22.38 -17.13 17.25
C GLY A 83 22.70 -15.71 17.71
N TYR A 84 23.95 -15.48 18.12
CA TYR A 84 24.38 -14.17 18.59
C TYR A 84 24.46 -13.14 17.46
N PRO A 85 24.28 -11.84 17.77
CA PRO A 85 24.36 -10.76 16.78
C PRO A 85 25.71 -10.70 16.07
N VAL A 86 25.67 -10.40 14.77
CA VAL A 86 26.87 -10.27 13.93
C VAL A 86 27.23 -8.82 13.61
N SER A 87 26.25 -7.90 13.56
CA SER A 87 26.54 -6.47 13.38
C SER A 87 27.02 -5.84 14.68
N GLU A 88 27.94 -4.88 14.58
CA GLU A 88 28.52 -4.21 15.74
C GLU A 88 27.45 -3.48 16.56
N SER A 89 26.54 -2.75 15.88
CA SER A 89 25.42 -2.05 16.52
C SER A 89 24.53 -3.01 17.34
N ALA A 90 24.17 -4.17 16.79
CA ALA A 90 23.36 -5.16 17.51
C ALA A 90 24.13 -5.86 18.65
N LYS A 91 25.44 -6.10 18.49
CA LYS A 91 26.29 -6.62 19.59
C LYS A 91 26.33 -5.65 20.76
N GLU A 92 26.49 -4.36 20.48
CA GLU A 92 26.52 -3.33 21.50
C GLU A 92 25.19 -3.26 22.25
N ARG A 93 24.05 -3.23 21.53
CA ARG A 93 22.73 -3.23 22.18
C ARG A 93 22.46 -4.49 23.00
N LEU A 94 22.90 -5.66 22.53
CA LEU A 94 22.81 -6.89 23.32
C LEU A 94 23.63 -6.79 24.61
N SER A 95 24.82 -6.20 24.56
CA SER A 95 25.69 -6.05 25.73
C SER A 95 25.04 -5.23 26.85
N ILE A 96 24.22 -4.23 26.48
CA ILE A 96 23.47 -3.40 27.44
C ILE A 96 22.43 -4.23 28.20
N ILE A 97 21.74 -5.16 27.53
CA ILE A 97 20.69 -5.97 28.16
C ILE A 97 21.21 -7.22 28.88
N ARG A 98 22.48 -7.62 28.67
CA ARG A 98 23.09 -8.77 29.37
C ARG A 98 23.12 -8.66 30.88
N ASN A 99 23.19 -7.44 31.41
CA ASN A 99 23.23 -7.20 32.85
C ASN A 99 21.88 -6.71 33.39
N SER A 100 20.79 -6.93 32.66
CA SER A 100 19.43 -6.56 33.05
C SER A 100 18.61 -7.80 33.43
N ASP A 101 17.42 -7.59 33.97
CA ASP A 101 16.48 -8.66 34.33
C ASP A 101 15.76 -9.30 33.11
N ILE A 102 16.23 -9.01 31.89
CA ILE A 102 15.70 -9.58 30.66
C ILE A 102 16.28 -10.97 30.45
N GLU A 103 15.40 -11.98 30.44
CA GLU A 103 15.77 -13.35 30.12
C GLU A 103 16.18 -13.47 28.64
N GLN A 104 17.32 -14.11 28.38
CA GLN A 104 17.85 -14.32 27.03
C GLN A 104 17.92 -15.82 26.73
N ILE A 105 17.14 -16.26 25.75
CA ILE A 105 17.04 -17.68 25.37
C ILE A 105 17.62 -17.87 23.97
N SER A 106 18.48 -18.87 23.81
CA SER A 106 18.93 -19.28 22.48
C SER A 106 17.93 -20.27 21.88
N LEU A 107 17.28 -19.93 20.76
CA LEU A 107 16.33 -20.86 20.11
C LEU A 107 17.01 -22.18 19.71
N GLU A 108 18.27 -22.13 19.30
CA GLU A 108 19.06 -23.29 18.91
C GLU A 108 19.39 -24.20 20.10
N LYS A 109 19.78 -23.62 21.24
CA LYS A 109 20.23 -24.40 22.42
C LYS A 109 19.09 -24.79 23.35
N GLU A 110 18.05 -23.96 23.43
CA GLU A 110 16.96 -24.07 24.41
C GLU A 110 15.57 -24.00 23.73
N PRO A 111 15.31 -24.79 22.68
CA PRO A 111 14.09 -24.67 21.87
C PRO A 111 12.80 -24.89 22.67
N TYR A 112 12.82 -25.76 23.68
CA TYR A 112 11.65 -26.03 24.52
C TYR A 112 11.29 -24.86 25.44
N ILE A 113 12.31 -24.16 25.97
CA ILE A 113 12.11 -22.97 26.81
C ILE A 113 11.57 -21.84 25.93
N ALA A 114 12.19 -21.60 24.77
CA ALA A 114 11.73 -20.63 23.78
C ALA A 114 10.25 -20.85 23.39
N ALA A 115 9.89 -22.09 23.06
CA ALA A 115 8.51 -22.44 22.71
C ALA A 115 7.53 -22.23 23.89
N SER A 116 7.98 -22.45 25.13
CA SER A 116 7.18 -22.17 26.33
C SER A 116 6.94 -20.67 26.51
N SER A 117 7.98 -19.86 26.38
CA SER A 117 7.88 -18.40 26.48
C SER A 117 6.93 -17.84 25.40
N ILE A 118 7.04 -18.32 24.15
CA ILE A 118 6.15 -17.92 23.05
C ILE A 118 4.68 -18.27 23.36
N ARG A 119 4.40 -19.49 23.85
CA ARG A 119 3.02 -19.89 24.16
C ARG A 119 2.38 -19.08 25.30
N ASN A 120 3.20 -18.59 26.23
CA ASN A 120 2.75 -17.80 27.37
C ASN A 120 2.83 -16.27 27.10
N ALA A 121 3.26 -15.87 25.91
CA ALA A 121 3.37 -14.47 25.54
C ALA A 121 1.99 -13.79 25.50
N SER A 122 1.93 -12.57 26.01
CA SER A 122 0.80 -11.66 25.81
C SER A 122 0.98 -10.82 24.54
N ILE A 123 2.22 -10.57 24.13
CA ILE A 123 2.62 -9.87 22.90
C ILE A 123 3.90 -10.51 22.37
N ILE A 124 3.99 -10.65 21.05
CA ILE A 124 5.20 -11.08 20.35
C ILE A 124 5.70 -9.94 19.48
N VAL A 125 6.98 -9.60 19.60
CA VAL A 125 7.66 -8.63 18.74
C VAL A 125 8.60 -9.37 17.81
N ASP A 126 8.36 -9.26 16.51
CA ASP A 126 9.20 -9.79 15.47
C ASP A 126 10.28 -8.78 15.07
N ALA A 127 11.51 -9.07 15.49
CA ALA A 127 12.71 -8.33 15.14
C ALA A 127 13.76 -9.28 14.51
N VAL A 128 13.30 -10.30 13.76
CA VAL A 128 14.21 -11.33 13.22
C VAL A 128 14.92 -10.84 11.96
N PHE A 129 14.16 -10.46 10.93
CA PHE A 129 14.70 -9.96 9.67
C PHE A 129 14.02 -8.64 9.29
N GLY A 130 14.84 -7.64 8.90
CA GLY A 130 14.36 -6.37 8.37
C GLY A 130 14.54 -6.29 6.86
N ILE A 131 14.78 -5.09 6.32
CA ILE A 131 15.01 -4.84 4.88
C ILE A 131 16.10 -5.69 4.21
N GLY A 132 16.99 -6.35 4.97
CA GLY A 132 18.05 -7.23 4.44
C GLY A 132 17.60 -8.64 4.06
N PHE A 133 16.37 -9.06 4.38
CA PHE A 133 15.88 -10.40 4.07
C PHE A 133 15.76 -10.64 2.56
N ARG A 134 16.26 -11.77 2.07
CA ARG A 134 16.08 -12.22 0.68
C ARG A 134 15.89 -13.73 0.67
N GLY A 135 14.99 -14.22 -0.18
CA GLY A 135 14.79 -15.66 -0.41
C GLY A 135 13.86 -16.32 0.60
N LEU A 136 14.22 -17.53 1.03
CA LEU A 136 13.40 -18.40 1.88
C LEU A 136 13.81 -18.33 3.34
N LEU A 137 12.85 -18.54 4.24
CA LEU A 137 13.12 -18.64 5.67
C LEU A 137 13.99 -19.87 5.98
N PRO A 138 14.94 -19.75 6.92
CA PRO A 138 15.68 -20.90 7.44
C PRO A 138 14.73 -21.93 8.07
N ASP A 139 14.97 -23.22 7.81
CA ASP A 139 14.12 -24.31 8.32
C ASP A 139 14.03 -24.34 9.86
N SER A 140 15.07 -23.87 10.55
CA SER A 140 15.08 -23.75 12.01
C SER A 140 14.02 -22.79 12.57
N LEU A 141 13.53 -21.84 11.77
CA LEU A 141 12.52 -20.86 12.19
C LEU A 141 11.09 -21.29 11.84
N ARG A 142 10.92 -22.15 10.82
CA ARG A 142 9.59 -22.50 10.27
C ARG A 142 8.62 -23.02 11.32
N SER A 143 9.08 -23.93 12.18
CA SER A 143 8.25 -24.50 13.25
C SER A 143 7.80 -23.43 14.26
N THR A 144 8.68 -22.49 14.59
CA THR A 144 8.41 -21.39 15.51
C THR A 144 7.41 -20.41 14.89
N PHE A 145 7.65 -20.00 13.65
CA PHE A 145 6.77 -19.06 12.94
C PHE A 145 5.39 -19.66 12.71
N HIS A 146 5.32 -20.96 12.41
CA HIS A 146 4.06 -21.69 12.29
C HIS A 146 3.23 -21.67 13.57
N VAL A 147 3.87 -21.86 14.74
CA VAL A 147 3.20 -21.79 16.05
C VAL A 147 2.68 -20.38 16.31
N ILE A 148 3.47 -19.35 16.00
CA ILE A 148 3.10 -17.95 16.20
C ILE A 148 1.93 -17.55 15.30
N ASN A 149 2.00 -17.88 14.01
CA ASN A 149 0.94 -17.60 13.03
C ASN A 149 -0.39 -18.30 13.34
N LYS A 150 -0.38 -19.36 14.15
CA LYS A 150 -1.59 -20.05 14.63
C LYS A 150 -2.06 -19.58 16.00
N SER A 151 -1.28 -18.73 16.66
CA SER A 151 -1.66 -18.16 17.95
C SER A 151 -2.63 -16.98 17.75
N SER A 152 -3.32 -16.61 18.82
CA SER A 152 -4.17 -15.41 18.90
C SER A 152 -3.45 -14.25 19.59
N VAL A 153 -2.14 -14.38 19.80
CA VAL A 153 -1.30 -13.38 20.46
C VAL A 153 -0.97 -12.28 19.47
N PRO A 154 -1.11 -10.99 19.83
CA PRO A 154 -0.69 -9.88 18.98
C PRO A 154 0.77 -10.00 18.53
N VAL A 155 1.00 -9.95 17.23
CA VAL A 155 2.33 -9.98 16.61
C VAL A 155 2.66 -8.60 16.05
N ILE A 156 3.78 -8.03 16.51
CA ILE A 156 4.25 -6.70 16.12
C ILE A 156 5.56 -6.84 15.36
N ALA A 157 5.54 -6.59 14.06
CA ALA A 157 6.75 -6.60 13.24
C ALA A 157 7.53 -5.30 13.34
N VAL A 158 8.84 -5.42 13.48
CA VAL A 158 9.80 -4.32 13.45
C VAL A 158 10.38 -4.24 12.06
N ASP A 159 10.30 -3.05 11.47
CA ASP A 159 10.72 -2.70 10.12
C ASP A 159 9.86 -3.32 9.01
N VAL A 160 9.88 -4.66 8.89
CA VAL A 160 9.06 -5.46 7.98
C VAL A 160 8.78 -6.84 8.64
N PRO A 161 7.64 -7.50 8.36
CA PRO A 161 7.44 -8.87 8.83
C PRO A 161 8.51 -9.82 8.29
N SER A 162 9.08 -10.62 9.20
CA SER A 162 10.15 -11.55 8.87
C SER A 162 9.66 -12.64 7.92
N GLY A 163 10.29 -12.68 6.74
CA GLY A 163 9.90 -13.55 5.63
C GLY A 163 9.47 -12.79 4.36
N ILE A 164 9.31 -11.47 4.45
CA ILE A 164 8.96 -10.61 3.30
C ILE A 164 10.20 -9.95 2.71
N ASN A 165 10.26 -9.90 1.37
CA ASN A 165 11.16 -9.02 0.64
C ASN A 165 10.65 -7.56 0.69
N ALA A 166 11.40 -6.68 1.35
CA ALA A 166 11.04 -5.28 1.54
C ALA A 166 10.89 -4.46 0.25
N ASP A 167 11.39 -4.93 -0.90
CA ASP A 167 11.26 -4.25 -2.19
C ASP A 167 10.07 -4.76 -3.01
N THR A 168 9.89 -6.08 -3.07
CA THR A 168 8.92 -6.71 -3.98
C THR A 168 7.63 -7.14 -3.28
N GLY A 169 7.66 -7.31 -1.96
CA GLY A 169 6.57 -7.87 -1.18
C GLY A 169 6.34 -9.36 -1.43
N GLU A 170 7.25 -10.04 -2.14
CA GLU A 170 7.27 -11.49 -2.21
C GLU A 170 7.61 -12.05 -0.82
N ALA A 171 6.91 -13.08 -0.40
CA ALA A 171 6.98 -13.61 0.95
C ALA A 171 7.17 -15.13 0.94
N ASP A 172 7.94 -15.65 1.90
CA ASP A 172 7.97 -17.10 2.18
C ASP A 172 6.58 -17.55 2.68
N PRO A 173 6.10 -18.76 2.35
CA PRO A 173 4.82 -19.26 2.85
C PRO A 173 4.67 -19.25 4.38
N ASP A 174 5.78 -19.37 5.11
CA ASP A 174 5.82 -19.37 6.58
C ASP A 174 6.13 -17.98 7.18
N THR A 175 6.08 -16.91 6.37
CA THR A 175 6.25 -15.52 6.83
C THR A 175 5.37 -15.20 8.03
N LEU A 176 5.91 -14.46 9.01
CA LEU A 176 5.12 -14.01 10.16
C LEU A 176 4.01 -13.05 9.72
N LYS A 177 2.79 -13.31 10.22
CA LYS A 177 1.64 -12.43 10.04
C LYS A 177 1.59 -11.47 11.21
N ALA A 178 1.91 -10.21 10.94
CA ALA A 178 1.82 -9.15 11.93
C ALA A 178 0.40 -8.57 11.98
N ASP A 179 -0.04 -8.23 13.19
CA ASP A 179 -1.21 -7.37 13.41
C ASP A 179 -0.84 -5.89 13.27
N LEU A 180 0.42 -5.56 13.58
CA LEU A 180 1.00 -4.22 13.48
C LEU A 180 2.43 -4.32 12.92
N THR A 181 2.76 -3.52 11.91
CA THR A 181 4.15 -3.33 11.46
C THR A 181 4.61 -1.91 11.77
N ILE A 182 5.72 -1.78 12.49
CA ILE A 182 6.34 -0.49 12.79
C ILE A 182 7.56 -0.34 11.88
N THR A 183 7.43 0.50 10.86
CA THR A 183 8.51 0.77 9.90
C THR A 183 9.14 2.14 10.15
N PHE A 184 10.41 2.30 9.81
CA PHE A 184 11.18 3.51 10.10
C PHE A 184 11.35 4.41 8.87
N THR A 185 11.22 5.72 9.08
CA THR A 185 11.48 6.82 8.12
C THR A 185 10.51 6.91 6.94
N ALA A 186 10.24 5.80 6.25
CA ALA A 186 9.32 5.72 5.12
C ALA A 186 8.69 4.32 5.05
N ASN A 187 7.62 4.18 4.26
CA ASN A 187 7.10 2.87 3.92
C ASN A 187 8.10 2.14 3.02
N LYS A 188 8.23 0.82 3.21
CA LYS A 188 8.97 -0.05 2.30
C LYS A 188 8.05 -0.46 1.17
N ALA A 189 8.57 -0.49 -0.06
CA ALA A 189 7.78 -0.83 -1.25
C ALA A 189 7.01 -2.16 -1.09
N GLY A 190 7.65 -3.18 -0.54
CA GLY A 190 7.05 -4.49 -0.30
C GLY A 190 5.84 -4.45 0.63
N LEU A 191 5.79 -3.56 1.61
CA LEU A 191 4.67 -3.45 2.57
C LEU A 191 3.38 -2.94 1.90
N VAL A 192 3.49 -2.17 0.82
CA VAL A 192 2.34 -1.57 0.11
C VAL A 192 1.91 -2.37 -1.12
N THR A 193 2.59 -3.49 -1.42
CA THR A 193 2.16 -4.40 -2.49
C THR A 193 1.03 -5.32 -2.00
N PRO A 194 0.15 -5.80 -2.88
CA PRO A 194 -0.88 -6.77 -2.49
C PRO A 194 -0.32 -8.04 -1.83
N SER A 195 0.86 -8.50 -2.25
CA SER A 195 1.49 -9.72 -1.71
C SER A 195 2.13 -9.52 -0.33
N GLY A 196 2.66 -8.34 -0.04
CA GLY A 196 3.25 -8.05 1.28
C GLY A 196 2.22 -7.51 2.28
N ALA A 197 1.22 -6.76 1.82
CA ALA A 197 0.20 -6.14 2.69
C ALA A 197 -0.58 -7.17 3.52
N VAL A 198 -0.83 -8.37 2.98
CA VAL A 198 -1.55 -9.45 3.68
C VAL A 198 -0.85 -10.00 4.92
N PHE A 199 0.44 -9.70 5.10
CA PHE A 199 1.24 -10.10 6.26
C PHE A 199 1.58 -8.94 7.19
N SER A 200 1.31 -7.70 6.76
CA SER A 200 1.88 -6.49 7.40
C SER A 200 0.95 -5.87 8.46
N GLY A 201 -0.32 -6.29 8.52
CA GLY A 201 -1.30 -5.71 9.43
C GLY A 201 -1.44 -4.20 9.24
N ASP A 202 -1.70 -3.48 10.34
CA ASP A 202 -1.67 -2.03 10.32
C ASP A 202 -0.22 -1.53 10.25
N VAL A 203 0.12 -0.71 9.26
CA VAL A 203 1.49 -0.21 9.07
C VAL A 203 1.62 1.20 9.63
N HIS A 204 2.59 1.41 10.52
CA HIS A 204 2.92 2.72 11.08
C HIS A 204 4.35 3.11 10.75
N VAL A 205 4.51 4.22 10.01
CA VAL A 205 5.82 4.84 9.78
C VAL A 205 6.16 5.75 10.96
N VAL A 206 7.27 5.46 11.64
CA VAL A 206 7.79 6.30 12.73
C VAL A 206 9.10 6.99 12.31
N SER A 207 9.27 8.24 12.76
CA SER A 207 10.50 8.99 12.52
C SER A 207 11.58 8.58 13.51
N ILE A 208 12.80 8.39 13.00
CA ILE A 208 13.98 8.02 13.80
C ILE A 208 15.02 9.14 13.86
N GLY A 209 14.61 10.37 13.54
CA GLY A 209 15.46 11.57 13.63
C GLY A 209 16.19 11.95 12.34
N ILE A 210 15.88 11.31 11.21
CA ILE A 210 16.40 11.72 9.90
C ILE A 210 15.57 12.92 9.39
N ASP A 211 16.24 14.02 9.04
CA ASP A 211 15.59 15.20 8.46
C ASP A 211 15.00 14.85 7.08
N GLU A 212 13.75 15.27 6.83
CA GLU A 212 13.05 15.07 5.56
C GLU A 212 13.84 15.61 4.35
N LYS A 213 14.67 16.65 4.55
CA LYS A 213 15.55 17.19 3.51
C LYS A 213 16.54 16.15 2.97
N LEU A 214 16.97 15.20 3.80
CA LEU A 214 17.87 14.12 3.41
C LEU A 214 17.14 13.01 2.63
N LEU A 215 15.81 12.91 2.74
CA LEU A 215 15.00 11.96 1.98
C LEU A 215 14.78 12.45 0.54
N LYS A 216 14.57 13.76 0.35
CA LYS A 216 14.17 14.36 -0.94
C LYS A 216 15.00 13.90 -2.15
N PRO A 217 16.35 13.82 -2.08
CA PRO A 217 17.15 13.39 -3.23
C PRO A 217 16.90 11.95 -3.68
N TYR A 218 16.34 11.11 -2.80
CA TYR A 218 16.14 9.68 -3.03
C TYR A 218 14.70 9.30 -3.36
N LEU A 219 13.76 10.25 -3.39
CA LEU A 219 12.35 9.95 -3.70
C LEU A 219 12.19 9.57 -5.18
N SER A 220 11.59 8.40 -5.45
CA SER A 220 11.38 7.86 -6.81
C SER A 220 10.00 8.17 -7.40
N GLY A 221 9.28 9.15 -6.85
CA GLY A 221 7.90 9.46 -7.24
C GLY A 221 6.86 8.43 -6.76
N GLN A 222 7.29 7.39 -6.04
CA GLN A 222 6.40 6.46 -5.36
C GLN A 222 5.93 7.05 -4.03
N ALA A 223 4.61 7.14 -3.86
CA ALA A 223 4.00 7.61 -2.65
C ALA A 223 2.65 6.93 -2.44
N GLU A 224 2.31 6.71 -1.18
CA GLU A 224 0.96 6.34 -0.78
C GLU A 224 0.05 7.57 -0.90
N ILE A 225 -1.12 7.38 -1.51
CA ILE A 225 -2.16 8.41 -1.63
C ILE A 225 -2.81 8.62 -0.27
N THR A 226 -2.62 9.79 0.32
CA THR A 226 -3.22 10.15 1.61
C THR A 226 -4.51 10.96 1.43
N PHE A 227 -5.33 11.04 2.49
CA PHE A 227 -6.53 11.90 2.50
C PHE A 227 -6.20 13.37 2.20
N ASP A 228 -5.09 13.90 2.72
CA ASP A 228 -4.66 15.27 2.43
C ASP A 228 -4.29 15.45 0.96
N MET A 229 -3.60 14.47 0.36
CA MET A 229 -3.31 14.50 -1.09
C MET A 229 -4.59 14.53 -1.91
N VAL A 230 -5.55 13.67 -1.57
CA VAL A 230 -6.86 13.62 -2.24
C VAL A 230 -7.61 14.93 -2.04
N GLY A 231 -7.68 15.45 -0.81
CA GLY A 231 -8.34 16.72 -0.49
C GLY A 231 -7.78 17.90 -1.29
N ASN A 232 -6.46 17.95 -1.44
CA ASN A 232 -5.77 19.00 -2.22
C ASN A 232 -6.03 18.91 -3.73
N CYS A 233 -6.48 17.76 -4.25
CA CYS A 233 -6.91 17.64 -5.64
C CYS A 233 -8.28 18.29 -5.91
N PHE A 234 -9.11 18.48 -4.89
CA PHE A 234 -10.44 19.09 -5.03
C PHE A 234 -10.41 20.57 -4.69
N LYS A 235 -10.74 21.41 -5.67
CA LYS A 235 -10.92 22.86 -5.45
C LYS A 235 -12.32 23.14 -4.91
N LYS A 236 -12.42 24.05 -3.94
CA LYS A 236 -13.72 24.56 -3.47
C LYS A 236 -14.50 25.16 -4.65
N ARG A 237 -15.77 24.79 -4.77
CA ARG A 237 -16.68 25.34 -5.78
C ARG A 237 -16.97 26.81 -5.50
N LYS A 238 -17.01 27.63 -6.56
CA LYS A 238 -17.35 29.05 -6.45
C LYS A 238 -18.86 29.20 -6.31
N ASP A 239 -19.30 30.14 -5.46
CA ASP A 239 -20.73 30.41 -5.27
C ASP A 239 -21.36 30.95 -6.58
N GLU A 240 -20.66 31.85 -7.27
CA GLU A 240 -21.02 32.33 -8.60
C GLU A 240 -20.40 31.42 -9.68
N SER A 241 -21.07 30.32 -9.99
CA SER A 241 -20.65 29.39 -11.05
C SER A 241 -21.84 28.76 -11.77
N ASN A 242 -21.57 28.17 -12.93
CA ASN A 242 -22.54 27.46 -13.75
C ASN A 242 -21.96 26.12 -14.24
N LYS A 243 -22.78 25.33 -14.95
CA LYS A 243 -22.40 24.00 -15.44
C LYS A 243 -21.19 23.97 -16.38
N ALA A 244 -20.87 25.07 -17.07
CA ALA A 244 -19.69 25.13 -17.94
C ALA A 244 -18.38 25.25 -17.15
N ASP A 245 -18.42 25.74 -15.91
CA ASP A 245 -17.22 25.94 -15.07
C ASP A 245 -16.63 24.63 -14.53
N TYR A 246 -17.39 23.54 -14.60
CA TYR A 246 -17.04 22.25 -13.98
C TYR A 246 -16.87 21.12 -14.99
N GLY A 247 -16.54 21.49 -16.22
CA GLY A 247 -16.17 20.56 -17.28
C GLY A 247 -17.35 19.81 -17.91
N ARG A 248 -17.10 19.35 -19.14
CA ARG A 248 -18.00 18.55 -19.95
C ARG A 248 -17.35 17.22 -20.26
N LEU A 249 -17.96 16.13 -19.81
CA LEU A 249 -17.53 14.77 -20.11
C LEU A 249 -18.35 14.19 -21.26
N LEU A 250 -17.70 13.76 -22.33
CA LEU A 250 -18.30 12.87 -23.33
C LEU A 250 -17.98 11.42 -22.95
N THR A 251 -18.92 10.51 -23.13
CA THR A 251 -18.65 9.06 -22.94
C THR A 251 -19.00 8.30 -24.21
N LEU A 252 -18.14 7.40 -24.66
CA LEU A 252 -18.46 6.36 -25.63
C LEU A 252 -18.49 5.02 -24.90
N CYS A 253 -19.67 4.64 -24.42
CA CYS A 253 -19.85 3.54 -23.47
C CYS A 253 -21.17 2.81 -23.73
N GLY A 254 -21.24 1.56 -23.25
CA GLY A 254 -22.46 0.76 -23.28
C GLY A 254 -22.69 0.03 -24.59
N SER A 255 -23.38 -1.09 -24.49
CA SER A 255 -23.78 -1.96 -25.59
C SER A 255 -24.88 -2.89 -25.10
N ARG A 256 -25.48 -3.67 -26.01
CA ARG A 256 -26.54 -4.61 -25.64
C ARG A 256 -26.03 -5.60 -24.60
N GLY A 257 -26.73 -5.67 -23.46
CA GLY A 257 -26.36 -6.52 -22.32
C GLY A 257 -25.31 -5.93 -21.36
N MET A 258 -24.69 -4.79 -21.69
CA MET A 258 -23.63 -4.16 -20.86
C MET A 258 -23.91 -2.68 -20.52
N MET A 259 -25.15 -2.22 -20.67
CA MET A 259 -25.53 -0.84 -20.33
C MET A 259 -25.31 -0.46 -18.87
N GLY A 260 -25.32 -1.42 -17.94
CA GLY A 260 -25.04 -1.16 -16.53
C GLY A 260 -23.68 -0.53 -16.29
N ALA A 261 -22.63 -0.98 -17.01
CA ALA A 261 -21.29 -0.42 -16.88
C ALA A 261 -21.25 1.06 -17.30
N ALA A 262 -21.89 1.40 -18.42
CA ALA A 262 -21.99 2.79 -18.88
C ALA A 262 -22.72 3.67 -17.86
N MET A 263 -23.85 3.20 -17.31
CA MET A 263 -24.63 3.99 -16.35
C MET A 263 -23.90 4.19 -15.03
N LEU A 264 -23.11 3.21 -14.55
CA LEU A 264 -22.27 3.38 -13.37
C LEU A 264 -21.21 4.47 -13.60
N SER A 265 -20.51 4.46 -14.73
CA SER A 265 -19.49 5.47 -15.04
C SER A 265 -20.08 6.86 -15.20
N VAL A 266 -21.22 7.00 -15.89
CA VAL A 266 -21.94 8.26 -16.04
C VAL A 266 -22.40 8.81 -14.69
N ARG A 267 -22.98 7.95 -13.83
CA ARG A 267 -23.37 8.33 -12.47
C ARG A 267 -22.18 8.77 -11.62
N ALA A 268 -21.05 8.09 -11.73
CA ALA A 268 -19.83 8.46 -11.02
C ALA A 268 -19.35 9.86 -11.41
N ALA A 269 -19.31 10.17 -12.71
CA ALA A 269 -18.94 11.51 -13.19
C ALA A 269 -19.86 12.61 -12.63
N LEU A 270 -21.18 12.40 -12.66
CA LEU A 270 -22.16 13.32 -12.08
C LEU A 270 -21.93 13.51 -10.57
N ARG A 271 -21.65 12.43 -9.84
CA ARG A 271 -21.37 12.47 -8.39
C ARG A 271 -20.05 13.16 -8.05
N CYS A 272 -19.04 13.06 -8.91
CA CYS A 272 -17.77 13.78 -8.79
C CYS A 272 -17.89 15.28 -9.12
N GLY A 273 -19.06 15.74 -9.55
CA GLY A 273 -19.35 17.16 -9.75
C GLY A 273 -19.11 17.67 -11.17
N THR A 274 -18.95 16.79 -12.16
CA THR A 274 -18.88 17.19 -13.57
C THR A 274 -20.10 18.02 -13.96
N GLY A 275 -19.86 19.16 -14.61
CA GLY A 275 -20.92 20.13 -14.91
C GLY A 275 -21.91 19.64 -15.98
N LEU A 276 -21.44 18.91 -16.98
CA LEU A 276 -22.29 18.29 -17.99
C LEU A 276 -21.72 16.93 -18.43
N VAL A 277 -22.57 15.90 -18.49
CA VAL A 277 -22.18 14.60 -19.03
C VAL A 277 -23.03 14.30 -20.27
N LEU A 278 -22.35 14.08 -21.40
CA LEU A 278 -22.93 13.59 -22.65
C LEU A 278 -22.66 12.09 -22.77
N SER A 279 -23.68 11.26 -22.61
CA SER A 279 -23.56 9.82 -22.73
C SER A 279 -23.87 9.38 -24.16
N ALA A 280 -22.82 9.07 -24.93
CA ALA A 280 -22.96 8.51 -26.27
C ALA A 280 -23.12 6.99 -26.21
N LEU A 281 -24.25 6.51 -26.74
CA LEU A 281 -24.68 5.12 -26.67
C LEU A 281 -25.49 4.75 -27.93
N PRO A 282 -25.64 3.45 -28.27
CA PRO A 282 -26.49 3.01 -29.36
C PRO A 282 -27.95 3.43 -29.16
N ALA A 283 -28.58 3.99 -30.18
CA ALA A 283 -29.92 4.61 -30.08
C ALA A 283 -30.99 3.70 -29.44
N SER A 284 -30.98 2.39 -29.73
CA SER A 284 -31.91 1.40 -29.17
C SER A 284 -31.80 1.25 -27.64
N LEU A 285 -30.68 1.66 -27.05
CA LEU A 285 -30.41 1.52 -25.62
C LEU A 285 -30.81 2.78 -24.83
N TYR A 286 -31.22 3.86 -25.50
CA TYR A 286 -31.67 5.08 -24.85
C TYR A 286 -32.80 4.90 -23.83
N PRO A 287 -33.89 4.16 -24.11
CA PRO A 287 -34.97 3.98 -23.12
C PRO A 287 -34.49 3.28 -21.84
N ILE A 288 -33.53 2.35 -21.97
CA ILE A 288 -32.93 1.64 -20.83
C ILE A 288 -32.04 2.60 -20.04
N ALA A 289 -31.25 3.43 -20.72
CA ALA A 289 -30.38 4.40 -20.06
C ALA A 289 -31.18 5.51 -19.35
N ALA A 290 -32.13 6.13 -20.05
CA ALA A 290 -32.95 7.23 -19.55
C ALA A 290 -33.88 6.83 -18.39
N SER A 291 -34.29 5.56 -18.31
CA SER A 291 -35.04 5.05 -17.16
C SER A 291 -34.18 4.85 -15.91
N ASN A 292 -32.85 4.79 -16.04
CA ASN A 292 -31.91 4.61 -14.92
C ASN A 292 -31.29 5.92 -14.44
N LEU A 293 -31.08 6.88 -15.36
CA LEU A 293 -30.48 8.19 -15.09
C LEU A 293 -31.17 9.24 -15.96
N CYS A 294 -31.68 10.29 -15.33
CA CYS A 294 -32.40 11.37 -16.02
C CYS A 294 -31.52 12.60 -16.26
N GLU A 295 -30.41 12.71 -15.52
CA GLU A 295 -29.51 13.85 -15.47
C GLU A 295 -28.55 14.00 -16.68
N PRO A 296 -27.97 12.93 -17.27
CA PRO A 296 -27.06 13.10 -18.39
C PRO A 296 -27.81 13.44 -19.68
N VAL A 297 -27.13 14.14 -20.59
CA VAL A 297 -27.63 14.32 -21.95
C VAL A 297 -27.21 13.09 -22.77
N PHE A 298 -28.14 12.52 -23.52
CA PHE A 298 -27.85 11.32 -24.31
C PHE A 298 -27.53 11.69 -25.77
N CYS A 299 -26.38 11.22 -26.24
CA CYS A 299 -25.97 11.31 -27.64
C CYS A 299 -26.29 9.96 -28.30
N LEU A 300 -27.31 9.96 -29.16
CA LEU A 300 -27.80 8.73 -29.78
C LEU A 300 -26.94 8.41 -31.00
N LEU A 301 -26.24 7.28 -30.94
CA LEU A 301 -25.35 6.82 -31.99
C LEU A 301 -26.04 5.81 -32.90
N ASP A 302 -25.68 5.85 -34.18
CA ASP A 302 -26.10 4.88 -35.18
C ASP A 302 -25.57 3.48 -34.83
N GLU A 303 -26.42 2.48 -35.09
CA GLU A 303 -26.13 1.08 -34.85
C GLU A 303 -26.65 0.18 -35.98
N THR A 304 -26.08 -1.00 -36.11
CA THR A 304 -26.57 -2.06 -36.98
C THR A 304 -27.82 -2.71 -36.40
N ALA A 305 -28.55 -3.50 -37.21
CA ALA A 305 -29.72 -4.25 -36.73
C ALA A 305 -29.42 -5.23 -35.56
N ARG A 306 -28.15 -5.58 -35.31
CA ARG A 306 -27.73 -6.42 -34.19
C ARG A 306 -27.40 -5.62 -32.92
N GLY A 307 -27.43 -4.29 -32.98
CA GLY A 307 -27.09 -3.38 -31.88
C GLY A 307 -25.59 -3.10 -31.73
N ASP A 308 -24.82 -3.29 -32.82
CA ASP A 308 -23.40 -2.88 -32.88
C ASP A 308 -23.30 -1.44 -33.39
N PHE A 309 -22.37 -0.65 -32.85
CA PHE A 309 -22.06 0.69 -33.36
C PHE A 309 -21.74 0.67 -34.85
N THR A 310 -21.98 1.77 -35.54
CA THR A 310 -21.50 1.97 -36.91
C THR A 310 -20.46 3.08 -36.96
N LEU A 311 -19.60 3.01 -37.98
CA LEU A 311 -18.58 4.05 -38.19
C LEU A 311 -19.18 5.40 -38.62
N SER A 312 -20.45 5.46 -39.06
CA SER A 312 -21.13 6.73 -39.36
C SER A 312 -21.20 7.64 -38.13
N SER A 313 -21.34 7.05 -36.94
CA SER A 313 -21.33 7.74 -35.64
C SER A 313 -20.06 8.54 -35.34
N ARG A 314 -18.97 8.33 -36.09
CA ARG A 314 -17.73 9.10 -35.93
C ARG A 314 -17.93 10.61 -36.11
N ILE A 315 -18.85 10.99 -36.99
CA ILE A 315 -19.10 12.41 -37.30
C ILE A 315 -19.68 13.08 -36.05
N GLU A 316 -20.69 12.45 -35.43
CA GLU A 316 -21.31 12.98 -34.22
C GLU A 316 -20.34 12.94 -33.03
N MET A 317 -19.57 11.85 -32.88
CA MET A 317 -18.55 11.76 -31.82
C MET A 317 -17.52 12.89 -31.89
N ARG A 318 -16.97 13.16 -33.08
CA ARG A 318 -16.02 14.27 -33.30
C ARG A 318 -16.65 15.63 -33.08
N LYS A 319 -17.91 15.81 -33.50
CA LYS A 319 -18.65 17.06 -33.28
C LYS A 319 -18.84 17.33 -31.78
N GLN A 320 -19.26 16.32 -31.02
CA GLN A 320 -19.47 16.46 -29.58
C GLN A 320 -18.15 16.65 -28.83
N SER A 321 -17.07 16.00 -29.26
CA SER A 321 -15.76 16.13 -28.63
C SER A 321 -15.15 17.53 -28.74
N ASN A 322 -15.53 18.33 -29.74
CA ASN A 322 -15.07 19.72 -29.87
C ASN A 322 -15.45 20.61 -28.67
N THR A 323 -16.43 20.19 -27.88
CA THR A 323 -16.88 20.93 -26.68
C THR A 323 -16.61 20.17 -25.38
N ALA A 324 -16.05 18.97 -25.46
CA ALA A 324 -15.76 18.12 -24.32
C ALA A 324 -14.38 18.44 -23.73
N ASP A 325 -14.31 18.49 -22.41
CA ASP A 325 -13.05 18.64 -21.68
C ASP A 325 -12.37 17.29 -21.45
N ALA A 326 -13.12 16.19 -21.51
CA ALA A 326 -12.61 14.82 -21.47
C ALA A 326 -13.54 13.84 -22.17
N LEU A 327 -12.99 12.71 -22.60
CA LEU A 327 -13.70 11.59 -23.22
C LEU A 327 -13.43 10.28 -22.46
N LEU A 328 -14.47 9.63 -21.94
CA LEU A 328 -14.38 8.27 -21.41
C LEU A 328 -14.75 7.25 -22.51
N ILE A 329 -13.92 6.24 -22.73
CA ILE A 329 -14.19 5.18 -23.70
C ILE A 329 -14.05 3.81 -23.04
N GLY A 330 -15.02 2.94 -23.29
CA GLY A 330 -14.83 1.50 -23.16
C GLY A 330 -15.69 0.79 -22.12
N CYS A 331 -16.22 1.50 -21.12
CA CYS A 331 -17.08 0.90 -20.10
C CYS A 331 -18.33 0.27 -20.75
N GLY A 332 -18.35 -1.06 -20.84
CA GLY A 332 -19.45 -1.81 -21.46
C GLY A 332 -19.62 -1.63 -22.96
N ILE A 333 -18.63 -1.11 -23.71
CA ILE A 333 -18.76 -0.85 -25.16
C ILE A 333 -18.79 -2.14 -26.02
N GLY A 334 -18.35 -3.28 -25.48
CA GLY A 334 -18.23 -4.54 -26.21
C GLY A 334 -16.96 -4.65 -27.05
N LYS A 335 -16.87 -5.69 -27.90
CA LYS A 335 -15.67 -6.01 -28.73
C LYS A 335 -16.01 -6.20 -30.21
N SER A 336 -17.15 -5.67 -30.63
CA SER A 336 -17.62 -5.78 -32.00
C SER A 336 -16.78 -4.92 -32.95
N ALA A 337 -16.84 -5.24 -34.25
CA ALA A 337 -16.07 -4.53 -35.27
C ALA A 337 -16.47 -3.04 -35.34
N GLY A 338 -17.75 -2.74 -35.15
CA GLY A 338 -18.26 -1.37 -35.08
C GLY A 338 -17.71 -0.59 -33.90
N ALA A 339 -17.76 -1.17 -32.70
CA ALA A 339 -17.16 -0.59 -31.50
C ALA A 339 -15.66 -0.33 -31.71
N ALA A 340 -14.91 -1.32 -32.19
CA ALA A 340 -13.48 -1.18 -32.43
C ALA A 340 -13.16 -0.05 -33.43
N ALA A 341 -13.89 0.02 -34.54
CA ALA A 341 -13.70 1.06 -35.54
C ALA A 341 -13.96 2.46 -34.98
N LEU A 342 -15.00 2.62 -34.16
CA LEU A 342 -15.33 3.92 -33.58
C LEU A 342 -14.36 4.36 -32.48
N VAL A 343 -13.87 3.41 -31.65
CA VAL A 343 -12.83 3.67 -30.66
C VAL A 343 -11.52 4.12 -31.33
N LEU A 344 -11.07 3.40 -32.36
CA LEU A 344 -9.86 3.75 -33.09
C LEU A 344 -9.99 5.10 -33.82
N ASP A 345 -11.18 5.42 -34.32
CA ASP A 345 -11.44 6.74 -34.90
C ASP A 345 -11.34 7.85 -33.83
N CYS A 346 -11.93 7.64 -32.65
CA CYS A 346 -11.83 8.59 -31.54
C CYS A 346 -10.37 8.81 -31.13
N LEU A 347 -9.61 7.73 -30.91
CA LEU A 347 -8.20 7.81 -30.52
C LEU A 347 -7.31 8.53 -31.55
N LYS A 348 -7.66 8.43 -32.83
CA LYS A 348 -6.89 9.06 -33.91
C LYS A 348 -7.25 10.52 -34.15
N ASN A 349 -8.49 10.94 -33.87
CA ASN A 349 -9.03 12.22 -34.35
C ASN A 349 -9.58 13.14 -33.25
N ILE A 350 -9.63 12.70 -32.00
CA ILE A 350 -10.11 13.51 -30.88
C ILE A 350 -8.92 13.93 -30.02
N GLU A 351 -8.82 15.23 -29.73
CA GLU A 351 -7.67 15.83 -29.05
C GLU A 351 -7.87 16.04 -27.53
N CYS A 352 -9.11 16.01 -27.03
CA CYS A 352 -9.35 16.16 -25.59
C CYS A 352 -8.79 14.96 -24.81
N PRO A 353 -8.40 15.12 -23.53
CA PRO A 353 -7.95 14.02 -22.68
C PRO A 353 -8.90 12.81 -22.73
N ILE A 354 -8.34 11.63 -23.00
CA ILE A 354 -9.10 10.37 -23.13
C ILE A 354 -8.79 9.45 -21.96
N VAL A 355 -9.84 8.97 -21.29
CA VAL A 355 -9.77 7.88 -20.31
C VAL A 355 -10.22 6.59 -21.00
N LEU A 356 -9.31 5.63 -21.12
CA LEU A 356 -9.60 4.30 -21.63
C LEU A 356 -9.84 3.34 -20.47
N ASP A 357 -10.94 2.61 -20.54
CA ASP A 357 -11.26 1.55 -19.58
C ASP A 357 -11.72 0.27 -20.28
N ALA A 358 -11.55 -0.87 -19.61
CA ALA A 358 -12.06 -2.17 -20.02
C ALA A 358 -11.82 -2.51 -21.50
N ALA A 359 -12.88 -2.61 -22.31
CA ALA A 359 -12.76 -2.94 -23.73
C ALA A 359 -12.08 -1.83 -24.54
N GLY A 360 -12.12 -0.57 -24.10
CA GLY A 360 -11.35 0.52 -24.72
C GLY A 360 -9.84 0.26 -24.67
N ILE A 361 -9.33 -0.25 -23.53
CA ILE A 361 -7.93 -0.68 -23.39
C ILE A 361 -7.65 -1.87 -24.32
N ASN A 362 -8.50 -2.89 -24.31
CA ASN A 362 -8.31 -4.09 -25.14
C ASN A 362 -8.33 -3.81 -26.66
N ILE A 363 -9.05 -2.77 -27.10
CA ILE A 363 -9.10 -2.37 -28.51
C ILE A 363 -7.88 -1.52 -28.88
N ALA A 364 -7.32 -0.78 -27.92
CA ALA A 364 -6.17 0.09 -28.13
C ALA A 364 -4.81 -0.63 -28.01
N ALA A 365 -4.75 -1.72 -27.24
CA ALA A 365 -3.59 -2.60 -27.10
C ALA A 365 -3.39 -3.46 -28.36
#